data_AF-A0A2P4ZW14-F1
#
_entry.id   AF-A0A2P4ZW14-F1
#
_cell.length_a   1.000
_cell.length_b   1.000
_cell.length_c   1.000
_cell.angle_alpha   90.00
_cell.angle_beta   90.00
_cell.angle_gamma   90.00
#
_symmetry.space_group_name_H-M   'P 1'
#
loop_
_entity.id
_entity.type
_entity.pdbx_description
1 polymer ?
#
loop_
_entity_poly.entity_id
_entity_poly.type
_entity_poly.pdbx_seq_one_letter_code
_entity_poly.pdbx_strand_id
1 'polypeptide(L)'
;MAEALSLAAKGGTRDTVQDVINACLRTSLRRRAVKVQAYLLDKGADVSNVYCGWLFNDEDLLAKPSLEAIEMLVAHGWDIDHRSSRIDWPLLWSVVRYHDLVEWCLDHGASVYLPGDTPPRDARGVGQVPRITLLEAAAKSGSVPTFKLLREKGAPFHVGVLHSAVEQAISSAPSYNGSADPSTSDVWFNERMDMVRYLVDEVGIDVNTEWWRPGQAGATPLDRVAYHGGDSKDRRELVWFLLDRGADLNHASVAKDDYFGDTSYLSPLEMAQTGTRKRFLEAIQQWQQRQRNVTTRWIYKM
;
A
#
# COMPACT_ATOMS: atom_id res chain seq x y z
N MET A 1 35.78 5.81 -16.62
CA MET A 1 36.61 4.69 -16.11
C MET A 1 37.96 5.18 -15.59
N ALA A 2 38.72 6.01 -16.33
CA ALA A 2 40.00 6.56 -15.86
C ALA A 2 39.91 7.28 -14.50
N GLU A 3 38.87 8.09 -14.26
CA GLU A 3 38.66 8.76 -12.98
C GLU A 3 38.22 7.82 -11.85
N ALA A 4 37.35 6.85 -12.13
CA ALA A 4 36.95 5.81 -11.16
C ALA A 4 38.14 4.92 -10.76
N LEU A 5 38.97 4.55 -11.74
CA LEU A 5 40.24 3.84 -11.52
C LEU A 5 41.24 4.72 -10.74
N SER A 6 41.33 6.01 -11.05
CA SER A 6 42.17 6.97 -10.31
C SER A 6 41.71 7.15 -8.86
N LEU A 7 40.40 7.15 -8.60
CA LEU A 7 39.83 7.24 -7.26
C LEU A 7 40.10 5.97 -6.44
N ALA A 8 39.88 4.78 -7.02
CA ALA A 8 40.20 3.48 -6.42
C ALA A 8 41.72 3.30 -6.20
N ALA A 9 42.54 3.82 -7.11
CA ALA A 9 44.00 3.75 -7.05
C ALA A 9 44.65 4.72 -6.05
N LYS A 10 43.88 5.55 -5.33
CA LYS A 10 44.43 6.30 -4.19
C LYS A 10 44.80 5.30 -3.09
N GLY A 11 46.05 5.34 -2.63
CA GLY A 11 46.65 4.34 -1.72
C GLY A 11 46.00 4.15 -0.33
N GLY A 12 44.82 4.73 -0.08
CA GLY A 12 44.04 4.53 1.15
C GLY A 12 42.64 3.94 0.93
N THR A 13 42.19 3.66 -0.30
CA THR A 13 40.87 3.05 -0.52
C THR A 13 40.93 1.53 -0.41
N ARG A 14 39.91 0.92 0.21
CA ARG A 14 39.73 -0.54 0.26
C ARG A 14 38.83 -1.04 -0.87
N ASP A 15 38.24 -0.13 -1.64
CA ASP A 15 37.25 -0.44 -2.66
C ASP A 15 37.93 -1.00 -3.90
N THR A 16 37.42 -2.11 -4.40
CA THR A 16 37.84 -2.67 -5.67
C THR A 16 37.31 -1.83 -6.84
N VAL A 17 37.84 -2.05 -8.04
CA VAL A 17 37.28 -1.44 -9.27
C VAL A 17 35.80 -1.79 -9.44
N GLN A 18 35.41 -3.01 -9.06
CA GLN A 18 34.02 -3.46 -9.13
C GLN A 18 33.13 -2.69 -8.16
N ASP A 19 33.61 -2.44 -6.93
CA ASP A 19 32.86 -1.66 -5.93
C ASP A 19 32.58 -0.24 -6.44
N VAL A 20 33.56 0.39 -7.08
CA VAL A 20 33.38 1.72 -7.69
C VAL A 20 32.40 1.66 -8.87
N ILE A 21 32.51 0.66 -9.75
CA ILE A 21 31.58 0.48 -10.88
C ILE A 21 30.14 0.31 -10.37
N ASN A 22 29.92 -0.55 -9.38
CA ASN A 22 28.59 -0.81 -8.80
C ASN A 22 28.04 0.41 -8.06
N ALA A 23 28.89 1.17 -7.35
CA ALA A 23 28.50 2.41 -6.71
C ALA A 23 28.08 3.49 -7.73
N CYS A 24 28.79 3.58 -8.86
CA CYS A 24 28.41 4.41 -9.98
C CYS A 24 27.10 3.94 -10.61
N LEU A 25 26.89 2.63 -10.78
CA LEU A 25 25.65 2.07 -11.34
C LEU A 25 24.46 2.47 -10.47
N ARG A 26 24.53 2.22 -9.16
CA ARG A 26 23.52 2.62 -8.17
C ARG A 26 23.17 4.11 -8.28
N THR A 27 24.19 4.97 -8.35
CA THR A 27 23.99 6.43 -8.45
C THR A 27 23.34 6.81 -9.79
N SER A 28 23.76 6.16 -10.87
CA SER A 28 23.22 6.41 -12.21
C SER A 28 21.76 5.95 -12.36
N LEU A 29 21.35 4.87 -11.69
CA LEU A 29 19.96 4.38 -11.64
C LEU A 29 19.06 5.43 -10.97
N ARG A 30 19.42 5.87 -9.75
CA ARG A 30 18.66 6.87 -8.98
C ARG A 30 18.55 8.23 -9.68
N ARG A 31 19.55 8.59 -10.48
CA ARG A 31 19.58 9.84 -11.27
C ARG A 31 19.04 9.69 -12.69
N ARG A 32 18.52 8.52 -13.09
CA ARG A 32 18.04 8.22 -14.46
C ARG A 32 19.07 8.53 -15.55
N ALA A 33 20.36 8.38 -15.25
CA ALA A 33 21.44 8.62 -16.20
C ALA A 33 21.64 7.41 -17.14
N VAL A 34 20.67 7.16 -18.02
CA VAL A 34 20.58 5.96 -18.89
C VAL A 34 21.88 5.69 -19.66
N LYS A 35 22.49 6.71 -20.27
CA LYS A 35 23.77 6.54 -21.01
C LYS A 35 24.92 6.06 -20.12
N VAL A 36 24.93 6.49 -18.86
CA VAL A 36 25.93 6.05 -17.88
C VAL A 36 25.62 4.63 -17.42
N GLN A 37 24.34 4.28 -17.24
CA GLN A 37 23.90 2.91 -16.90
C GLN A 37 24.36 1.92 -17.98
N ALA A 38 24.03 2.18 -19.25
CA ALA A 38 24.44 1.35 -20.38
C ALA A 38 25.96 1.15 -20.42
N TYR A 39 26.72 2.24 -20.32
CA TYR A 39 28.18 2.17 -20.31
C TYR A 39 28.74 1.34 -19.15
N LEU A 40 28.16 1.43 -17.94
CA LEU A 40 28.62 0.68 -16.78
C LEU A 40 28.29 -0.81 -16.91
N LEU A 41 27.10 -1.14 -17.42
CA LEU A 41 26.68 -2.52 -17.68
C LEU A 41 27.57 -3.19 -18.75
N ASP A 42 27.91 -2.46 -19.83
CA ASP A 42 28.89 -2.91 -20.85
C ASP A 42 30.29 -3.14 -20.28
N LYS A 43 30.62 -2.51 -19.15
CA LYS A 43 31.90 -2.68 -18.44
C LYS A 43 31.86 -3.75 -17.35
N GLY A 44 30.79 -4.54 -17.28
CA GLY A 44 30.66 -5.65 -16.34
C GLY A 44 30.21 -5.20 -14.95
N ALA A 45 29.41 -4.13 -14.85
CA ALA A 45 28.71 -3.85 -13.61
C ALA A 45 27.85 -5.06 -13.19
N ASP A 46 27.93 -5.43 -11.93
CA ASP A 46 27.22 -6.59 -11.41
C ASP A 46 25.80 -6.18 -11.03
N VAL A 47 24.82 -6.84 -11.66
CA VAL A 47 23.40 -6.58 -11.42
C VAL A 47 22.80 -7.47 -10.34
N SER A 48 23.51 -8.52 -9.88
CA SER A 48 22.96 -9.56 -8.99
C SER A 48 22.46 -9.03 -7.65
N ASN A 49 22.96 -7.88 -7.18
CA ASN A 49 22.59 -7.25 -5.92
C ASN A 49 21.92 -5.87 -6.11
N VAL A 50 21.39 -5.60 -7.31
CA VAL A 50 20.65 -4.35 -7.55
C VAL A 50 19.35 -4.38 -6.76
N TYR A 51 19.26 -3.49 -5.77
CA TYR A 51 18.03 -3.26 -5.00
C TYR A 51 17.03 -2.46 -5.82
N CYS A 52 15.79 -2.94 -5.94
CA CYS A 52 14.74 -2.29 -6.74
C CYS A 52 14.45 -0.85 -6.31
N GLY A 53 14.69 -0.50 -5.03
CA GLY A 53 14.55 0.87 -4.55
C GLY A 53 15.50 1.88 -5.22
N TRP A 54 16.58 1.43 -5.85
CA TRP A 54 17.48 2.29 -6.62
C TRP A 54 16.91 2.72 -7.98
N LEU A 55 15.81 2.10 -8.43
CA LEU A 55 15.10 2.47 -9.65
C LEU A 55 14.18 3.68 -9.47
N PHE A 56 13.94 4.08 -8.22
CA PHE A 56 13.18 5.29 -7.88
C PHE A 56 14.11 6.49 -7.88
N ASN A 57 13.58 7.61 -8.38
CA ASN A 57 14.39 8.80 -8.61
C ASN A 57 14.59 9.60 -7.33
N ASP A 58 15.81 10.13 -7.14
CA ASP A 58 16.16 10.90 -5.95
C ASP A 58 15.44 12.25 -5.85
N GLU A 59 15.11 12.85 -7.00
CA GLU A 59 14.47 14.17 -7.07
C GLU A 59 12.95 14.06 -6.97
N ASP A 60 12.38 12.96 -7.49
CA ASP A 60 10.96 12.64 -7.39
C ASP A 60 10.74 11.15 -7.11
N LEU A 61 10.54 10.82 -5.83
CA LEU A 61 10.23 9.47 -5.38
C LEU A 61 8.85 8.97 -5.85
N LEU A 62 7.96 9.87 -6.29
CA LEU A 62 6.66 9.54 -6.85
C LEU A 62 6.70 9.35 -8.36
N ALA A 63 7.83 9.61 -9.02
CA ALA A 63 7.98 9.40 -10.45
C ALA A 63 8.05 7.89 -10.76
N LYS A 64 7.37 7.49 -11.83
CA LYS A 64 7.39 6.12 -12.35
C LYS A 64 8.84 5.68 -12.64
N PRO A 65 9.30 4.51 -12.13
CA PRO A 65 10.62 3.98 -12.46
C PRO A 65 10.88 3.91 -13.97
N SER A 66 12.14 4.11 -14.36
CA SER A 66 12.51 4.09 -15.78
C SER A 66 12.41 2.67 -16.34
N LEU A 67 11.47 2.44 -17.27
CA LEU A 67 11.33 1.16 -17.94
C LEU A 67 12.60 0.79 -18.72
N GLU A 68 13.22 1.76 -19.40
CA GLU A 68 14.49 1.55 -20.12
C GLU A 68 15.62 1.08 -19.19
N ALA A 69 15.68 1.61 -17.96
CA ALA A 69 16.66 1.15 -16.97
C ALA A 69 16.38 -0.28 -16.50
N ILE A 70 15.12 -0.63 -16.32
CA ILE A 70 14.68 -1.97 -15.93
C ILE A 70 15.00 -2.97 -17.05
N GLU A 71 14.68 -2.64 -18.29
CA GLU A 71 14.98 -3.44 -19.48
C GLU A 71 16.48 -3.71 -19.62
N MET A 72 17.32 -2.67 -19.45
CA MET A 72 18.78 -2.84 -19.44
C MET A 72 19.25 -3.78 -18.33
N LEU A 73 18.74 -3.64 -17.11
CA LEU A 73 19.13 -4.53 -16.01
C LEU A 73 18.75 -5.99 -16.28
N VAL A 74 17.50 -6.23 -16.72
CA VAL A 74 17.01 -7.58 -17.06
C VAL A 74 17.82 -8.18 -18.22
N ALA A 75 18.16 -7.39 -19.24
CA ALA A 75 19.02 -7.83 -20.35
C ALA A 75 20.44 -8.22 -19.90
N HIS A 76 20.92 -7.66 -18.78
CA HIS A 76 22.19 -8.02 -18.14
C HIS A 76 22.05 -9.08 -17.03
N GLY A 77 20.90 -9.74 -16.93
CA GLY A 77 20.67 -10.88 -16.03
C GLY A 77 20.19 -10.50 -14.63
N TRP A 78 19.63 -9.30 -14.44
CA TRP A 78 18.98 -8.94 -13.20
C TRP A 78 17.72 -9.77 -12.99
N ASP A 79 17.62 -10.43 -11.83
CA ASP A 79 16.42 -11.15 -11.41
C ASP A 79 15.35 -10.14 -10.96
N ILE A 80 14.22 -10.11 -11.67
CA ILE A 80 13.10 -9.21 -11.40
C ILE A 80 12.45 -9.45 -10.01
N ASP A 81 12.61 -10.66 -9.47
CA ASP A 81 12.16 -11.06 -8.14
C ASP A 81 13.28 -10.95 -7.08
N HIS A 82 14.44 -10.38 -7.44
CA HIS A 82 15.57 -10.20 -6.54
C HIS A 82 15.19 -9.39 -5.30
N ARG A 83 15.76 -9.80 -4.16
CA ARG A 83 15.61 -9.14 -2.86
C ARG A 83 16.96 -9.06 -2.16
N SER A 84 17.41 -7.85 -1.85
CA SER A 84 18.65 -7.63 -1.11
C SER A 84 18.60 -8.15 0.34
N SER A 85 17.40 -8.32 0.89
CA SER A 85 17.19 -8.88 2.22
C SER A 85 15.80 -9.49 2.39
N ARG A 86 15.58 -10.20 3.50
CA ARG A 86 14.27 -10.77 3.87
C ARG A 86 13.19 -9.72 4.12
N ILE A 87 13.54 -8.45 4.32
CA ILE A 87 12.57 -7.37 4.56
C ILE A 87 12.27 -6.56 3.30
N ASP A 88 13.08 -6.70 2.26
CA ASP A 88 12.87 -6.00 1.00
C ASP A 88 11.76 -6.66 0.17
N TRP A 89 11.11 -5.85 -0.66
CA TRP A 89 10.06 -6.27 -1.57
C TRP A 89 10.61 -6.45 -2.99
N PRO A 90 10.13 -7.43 -3.77
CA PRO A 90 10.37 -7.49 -5.21
C PRO A 90 9.87 -6.23 -5.93
N LEU A 91 10.33 -5.98 -7.15
CA LEU A 91 9.95 -4.81 -7.94
C LEU A 91 8.42 -4.68 -8.06
N LEU A 92 7.73 -5.78 -8.31
CA LEU A 92 6.28 -5.82 -8.55
C LEU A 92 5.46 -5.18 -7.42
N TRP A 93 5.85 -5.35 -6.16
CA TRP A 93 5.19 -4.73 -4.99
C TRP A 93 5.35 -3.21 -4.96
N SER A 94 6.43 -2.68 -5.54
CA SER A 94 6.78 -1.27 -5.49
C SER A 94 6.17 -0.47 -6.65
N VAL A 95 5.68 -1.16 -7.69
CA VAL A 95 5.18 -0.55 -8.92
C VAL A 95 3.69 -0.75 -9.15
N VAL A 96 2.95 -1.32 -8.18
CA VAL A 96 1.50 -1.59 -8.26
C VAL A 96 0.63 -0.37 -8.66
N ARG A 97 1.15 0.86 -8.53
CA ARG A 97 0.46 2.08 -8.95
C ARG A 97 0.63 2.44 -10.43
N TYR A 98 1.53 1.76 -11.14
CA TYR A 98 1.82 1.96 -12.56
C TYR A 98 1.36 0.74 -13.33
N HIS A 99 0.11 0.79 -13.82
CA HIS A 99 -0.56 -0.35 -14.45
C HIS A 99 0.27 -0.99 -15.57
N ASP A 100 0.78 -0.16 -16.48
CA ASP A 100 1.59 -0.58 -17.62
C ASP A 100 2.94 -1.22 -17.20
N LEU A 101 3.55 -0.75 -16.11
CA LEU A 101 4.76 -1.37 -15.58
C LEU A 101 4.45 -2.68 -14.84
N VAL A 102 3.28 -2.82 -14.23
CA VAL A 102 2.81 -4.09 -13.66
C VAL A 102 2.61 -5.12 -14.77
N GLU A 103 1.93 -4.76 -15.86
CA GLU A 103 1.78 -5.62 -17.04
C GLU A 103 3.15 -6.08 -17.55
N TRP A 104 4.06 -5.12 -17.77
CA TRP A 104 5.41 -5.44 -18.22
C TRP A 104 6.14 -6.38 -17.25
N CYS A 105 6.09 -6.15 -15.94
CA CYS A 105 6.75 -7.02 -14.96
C CYS A 105 6.20 -8.45 -15.03
N LEU A 106 4.88 -8.61 -15.15
CA LEU A 106 4.23 -9.92 -15.25
C LEU A 106 4.60 -10.63 -16.55
N ASP A 107 4.63 -9.91 -17.68
CA ASP A 107 5.03 -10.45 -18.98
C ASP A 107 6.50 -10.89 -19.01
N HIS A 108 7.33 -10.34 -18.13
CA HIS A 108 8.74 -10.69 -17.96
C HIS A 108 8.99 -11.62 -16.77
N GLY A 109 7.94 -12.30 -16.30
CA GLY A 109 8.07 -13.42 -15.35
C GLY A 109 8.13 -13.03 -13.87
N ALA A 110 7.82 -11.79 -13.50
CA ALA A 110 7.70 -11.42 -12.09
C ALA A 110 6.63 -12.26 -11.38
N SER A 111 6.99 -12.81 -10.23
CA SER A 111 6.10 -13.65 -9.44
C SER A 111 5.08 -12.81 -8.67
N VAL A 112 3.82 -13.28 -8.64
CA VAL A 112 2.79 -12.74 -7.76
C VAL A 112 2.91 -13.23 -6.30
N TYR A 113 3.92 -14.05 -6.01
CA TYR A 113 4.26 -14.58 -4.70
C TYR A 113 5.62 -14.05 -4.26
N LEU A 114 5.81 -13.87 -2.95
CA LEU A 114 7.16 -13.63 -2.47
C LEU A 114 8.01 -14.89 -2.64
N PRO A 115 9.31 -14.74 -2.95
CA PRO A 115 10.26 -15.85 -2.89
C PRO A 115 10.19 -16.56 -1.53
N GLY A 116 9.88 -17.85 -1.56
CA GLY A 116 9.75 -18.70 -0.37
C GLY A 116 8.39 -18.63 0.35
N ASP A 117 7.39 -17.92 -0.17
CA ASP A 117 6.02 -18.03 0.32
C ASP A 117 5.35 -19.31 -0.18
N THR A 118 4.94 -20.19 0.74
CA THR A 118 3.98 -21.27 0.48
C THR A 118 2.55 -20.76 0.73
N PRO A 119 1.62 -20.86 -0.24
CA PRO A 119 0.20 -20.52 -0.02
C PRO A 119 -0.56 -21.61 0.76
N PRO A 120 -1.63 -21.29 1.51
CA PRO A 120 -1.98 -19.99 2.08
C PRO A 120 -1.58 -19.94 3.56
N ARG A 121 -0.97 -18.81 3.93
CA ARG A 121 -0.75 -18.43 5.32
C ARG A 121 -2.08 -18.49 6.07
N ASP A 122 -2.08 -19.09 7.26
CA ASP A 122 -3.20 -18.95 8.18
C ASP A 122 -3.36 -17.49 8.61
N ALA A 123 -4.50 -17.16 9.23
CA ALA A 123 -4.81 -15.81 9.71
C ALA A 123 -3.79 -15.23 10.71
N ARG A 124 -2.80 -16.03 11.15
CA ARG A 124 -1.76 -15.67 12.11
C ARG A 124 -0.40 -15.40 11.47
N GLY A 125 -0.24 -15.64 10.17
CA GLY A 125 0.95 -15.26 9.42
C GLY A 125 2.24 -15.81 10.04
N VAL A 126 2.38 -17.13 10.19
CA VAL A 126 3.58 -17.69 10.82
C VAL A 126 4.84 -17.40 10.00
N GLY A 127 5.60 -16.43 10.53
CA GLY A 127 6.90 -15.90 10.11
C GLY A 127 7.09 -14.57 10.88
N GLN A 128 8.30 -14.25 11.35
CA GLN A 128 8.53 -13.17 12.34
C GLN A 128 8.13 -11.74 11.92
N VAL A 129 7.55 -11.53 10.72
CA VAL A 129 7.00 -10.24 10.29
C VAL A 129 5.73 -10.51 9.47
N PRO A 130 4.58 -9.91 9.80
CA PRO A 130 3.40 -9.96 8.94
C PRO A 130 3.73 -9.27 7.62
N ARG A 131 3.86 -10.05 6.55
CA ARG A 131 4.15 -9.54 5.21
C ARG A 131 2.86 -9.37 4.43
N ILE A 132 2.59 -8.16 3.96
CA ILE A 132 1.45 -7.90 3.08
C ILE A 132 1.55 -8.72 1.79
N THR A 133 0.42 -9.24 1.34
CA THR A 133 0.26 -9.86 0.02
C THR A 133 0.38 -8.82 -1.10
N LEU A 134 0.60 -9.27 -2.33
CA LEU A 134 0.63 -8.38 -3.49
C LEU A 134 -0.72 -7.69 -3.70
N LEU A 135 -1.84 -8.37 -3.44
CA LEU A 135 -3.17 -7.76 -3.51
C LEU A 135 -3.38 -6.71 -2.40
N GLU A 136 -2.82 -6.89 -1.20
CA GLU A 136 -2.85 -5.85 -0.16
C GLU A 136 -2.03 -4.62 -0.57
N ALA A 137 -0.88 -4.81 -1.23
CA ALA A 137 -0.10 -3.70 -1.81
C ALA A 137 -0.89 -2.97 -2.92
N ALA A 138 -1.55 -3.71 -3.81
CA ALA A 138 -2.40 -3.14 -4.85
C ALA A 138 -3.65 -2.44 -4.28
N ALA A 139 -4.29 -3.00 -3.25
CA ALA A 139 -5.40 -2.36 -2.55
C ALA A 139 -4.97 -1.05 -1.90
N LYS A 140 -3.74 -1.01 -1.35
CA LYS A 140 -3.15 0.21 -0.80
C LYS A 140 -2.90 1.25 -1.90
N SER A 141 -2.16 0.93 -2.96
CA SER A 141 -1.60 1.97 -3.85
C SER A 141 -1.90 1.81 -5.34
N GLY A 142 -2.44 0.68 -5.77
CA GLY A 142 -2.79 0.40 -7.15
C GLY A 142 -4.20 0.88 -7.53
N SER A 143 -4.50 0.84 -8.83
CA SER A 143 -5.84 1.10 -9.37
C SER A 143 -6.68 -0.18 -9.38
N VAL A 144 -8.01 -0.05 -9.51
CA VAL A 144 -8.92 -1.21 -9.63
C VAL A 144 -8.53 -2.12 -10.82
N PRO A 145 -8.20 -1.61 -12.02
CA PRO A 145 -7.67 -2.43 -13.12
C PRO A 145 -6.42 -3.22 -12.74
N THR A 146 -5.44 -2.60 -12.07
CA THR A 146 -4.24 -3.31 -11.61
C THR A 146 -4.59 -4.41 -10.60
N PHE A 147 -5.49 -4.14 -9.66
CA PHE A 147 -5.93 -5.16 -8.71
C PHE A 147 -6.62 -6.34 -9.43
N LYS A 148 -7.50 -6.06 -10.40
CA LYS A 148 -8.17 -7.08 -11.22
C LYS A 148 -7.15 -7.95 -11.97
N LEU A 149 -6.18 -7.32 -12.63
CA LEU A 149 -5.09 -8.01 -13.32
C LEU A 149 -4.30 -8.94 -12.39
N LEU A 150 -3.88 -8.43 -11.23
CA LEU A 150 -3.11 -9.23 -10.27
C LEU A 150 -3.91 -10.42 -9.72
N ARG A 151 -5.22 -10.22 -9.48
CA ARG A 151 -6.11 -11.30 -9.06
C ARG A 151 -6.27 -12.36 -10.16
N GLU A 152 -6.39 -11.94 -11.42
CA GLU A 152 -6.45 -12.85 -12.58
C GLU A 152 -5.17 -13.69 -12.71
N LYS A 153 -4.01 -13.09 -12.45
CA LYS A 153 -2.71 -13.80 -12.42
C LYS A 153 -2.51 -14.67 -11.18
N GLY A 154 -3.52 -14.80 -10.31
CA GLY A 154 -3.50 -15.69 -9.15
C GLY A 154 -2.75 -15.14 -7.94
N ALA A 155 -2.62 -13.82 -7.81
CA ALA A 155 -2.03 -13.22 -6.61
C ALA A 155 -2.81 -13.61 -5.34
N PRO A 156 -2.12 -13.92 -4.22
CA PRO A 156 -2.76 -14.36 -2.98
C PRO A 156 -3.81 -13.36 -2.48
N PHE A 157 -5.03 -13.86 -2.28
CA PHE A 157 -6.12 -13.09 -1.70
C PHE A 157 -6.18 -13.31 -0.18
N HIS A 158 -6.18 -12.20 0.55
CA HIS A 158 -6.25 -12.19 2.01
C HIS A 158 -7.29 -11.16 2.45
N VAL A 159 -8.01 -11.42 3.54
CA VAL A 159 -9.12 -10.56 3.98
C VAL A 159 -8.68 -9.13 4.34
N GLY A 160 -7.41 -8.97 4.74
CA GLY A 160 -6.77 -7.69 5.06
C GLY A 160 -6.61 -6.72 3.87
N VAL A 161 -6.98 -7.11 2.64
CA VAL A 161 -7.03 -6.19 1.48
C VAL A 161 -7.97 -5.02 1.73
N LEU A 162 -9.11 -5.24 2.38
CA LEU A 162 -10.07 -4.16 2.68
C LEU A 162 -9.49 -3.21 3.73
N HIS A 163 -8.89 -3.72 4.80
CA HIS A 163 -8.20 -2.90 5.80
C HIS A 163 -7.11 -2.05 5.18
N SER A 164 -6.30 -2.63 4.28
CA SER A 164 -5.23 -1.92 3.58
C SER A 164 -5.77 -0.79 2.67
N ALA A 165 -6.87 -1.04 1.95
CA ALA A 165 -7.53 0.00 1.15
C ALA A 165 -8.09 1.13 2.02
N VAL A 166 -8.75 0.78 3.13
CA VAL A 166 -9.33 1.75 4.08
C VAL A 166 -8.25 2.59 4.76
N GLU A 167 -7.14 2.00 5.20
CA GLU A 167 -6.00 2.73 5.75
C GLU A 167 -5.42 3.75 4.76
N GLN A 168 -5.33 3.36 3.48
CA GLN A 168 -4.88 4.31 2.47
C GLN A 168 -5.92 5.39 2.22
N ALA A 169 -7.22 5.07 2.19
CA ALA A 169 -8.28 6.07 2.04
C ALA A 169 -8.25 7.08 3.20
N ILE A 170 -8.01 6.64 4.44
CA ILE A 170 -7.78 7.54 5.61
C ILE A 170 -6.57 8.45 5.36
N SER A 171 -5.49 7.90 4.83
CA SER A 171 -4.25 8.64 4.57
C SER A 171 -4.35 9.62 3.40
N SER A 172 -5.15 9.29 2.38
CA SER A 172 -5.35 10.11 1.19
C SER A 172 -6.55 11.06 1.31
N ALA A 173 -7.31 10.99 2.40
CA ALA A 173 -8.44 11.89 2.62
C ALA A 173 -8.01 13.37 2.57
N PRO A 174 -8.79 14.23 1.88
CA PRO A 174 -8.47 15.64 1.76
C PRO A 174 -8.60 16.35 3.11
N SER A 175 -8.03 17.54 3.21
CA SER A 175 -8.24 18.40 4.38
C SER A 175 -9.72 18.75 4.54
N TYR A 176 -10.18 18.76 5.79
CA TYR A 176 -11.54 19.17 6.10
C TYR A 176 -11.76 20.64 5.74
N ASN A 177 -12.66 20.90 4.79
CA ASN A 177 -12.95 22.23 4.26
C ASN A 177 -14.24 22.85 4.82
N GLY A 178 -14.97 22.15 5.69
CA GLY A 178 -16.23 22.62 6.26
C GLY A 178 -17.45 22.55 5.31
N SER A 179 -17.28 22.01 4.10
CA SER A 179 -18.39 21.77 3.16
C SER A 179 -19.44 20.83 3.74
N ALA A 180 -20.71 21.04 3.40
CA ALA A 180 -21.78 20.11 3.75
C ALA A 180 -21.70 18.81 2.92
N ASP A 181 -21.23 18.91 1.68
CA ASP A 181 -20.98 17.77 0.82
C ASP A 181 -19.57 17.21 1.10
N PRO A 182 -19.44 15.94 1.53
CA PRO A 182 -18.12 15.32 1.70
C PRO A 182 -17.49 14.89 0.39
N SER A 183 -18.25 14.91 -0.72
CA SER A 183 -17.70 14.59 -2.04
C SER A 183 -16.59 15.58 -2.36
N THR A 184 -15.45 15.04 -2.77
CA THR A 184 -14.26 15.82 -3.09
C THR A 184 -13.93 15.66 -4.56
N SER A 185 -13.38 16.71 -5.18
CA SER A 185 -12.74 16.61 -6.49
C SER A 185 -11.30 16.06 -6.41
N ASP A 186 -10.86 15.65 -5.21
CA ASP A 186 -9.55 15.03 -5.00
C ASP A 186 -9.47 13.67 -5.70
N VAL A 187 -8.73 13.66 -6.82
CA VAL A 187 -8.57 12.49 -7.68
C VAL A 187 -7.94 11.32 -6.92
N TRP A 188 -6.98 11.56 -6.03
CA TRP A 188 -6.30 10.50 -5.29
C TRP A 188 -7.22 9.85 -4.27
N PHE A 189 -7.99 10.65 -3.53
CA PHE A 189 -8.97 10.11 -2.59
C PHE A 189 -10.07 9.32 -3.31
N ASN A 190 -10.58 9.85 -4.43
CA ASN A 190 -11.60 9.18 -5.22
C ASN A 190 -11.11 7.83 -5.74
N GLU A 191 -9.88 7.74 -6.24
CA GLU A 191 -9.30 6.46 -6.67
C GLU A 191 -9.17 5.45 -5.50
N ARG A 192 -8.85 5.92 -4.29
CA ARG A 192 -8.82 5.05 -3.09
C ARG A 192 -10.24 4.60 -2.71
N MET A 193 -11.22 5.48 -2.79
CA MET A 193 -12.62 5.16 -2.55
C MET A 193 -13.16 4.17 -3.60
N ASP A 194 -12.74 4.26 -4.86
CA ASP A 194 -13.11 3.31 -5.91
C ASP A 194 -12.58 1.91 -5.61
N MET A 195 -11.37 1.79 -5.06
CA MET A 195 -10.85 0.51 -4.56
C MET A 195 -11.72 -0.03 -3.40
N VAL A 196 -12.06 0.81 -2.41
CA VAL A 196 -12.92 0.40 -1.29
C VAL A 196 -14.29 -0.07 -1.78
N ARG A 197 -14.91 0.67 -2.70
CA ARG A 197 -16.18 0.29 -3.35
C ARG A 197 -16.05 -1.04 -4.06
N TYR A 198 -15.04 -1.18 -4.92
CA TYR A 198 -14.81 -2.42 -5.67
C TYR A 198 -14.68 -3.64 -4.73
N LEU A 199 -13.92 -3.51 -3.63
CA LEU A 199 -13.73 -4.59 -2.66
C LEU A 199 -15.01 -4.97 -1.90
N VAL A 200 -15.87 -4.00 -1.58
CA VAL A 200 -17.12 -4.26 -0.84
C VAL A 200 -18.26 -4.67 -1.79
N ASP A 201 -18.47 -3.94 -2.88
CA ASP A 201 -19.59 -4.13 -3.81
C ASP A 201 -19.40 -5.27 -4.81
N GLU A 202 -18.24 -5.30 -5.47
CA GLU A 202 -17.99 -6.28 -6.55
C GLU A 202 -17.32 -7.54 -6.02
N VAL A 203 -16.36 -7.41 -5.09
CA VAL A 203 -15.69 -8.58 -4.49
C VAL A 203 -16.53 -9.18 -3.35
N GLY A 204 -17.37 -8.39 -2.69
CA GLY A 204 -18.27 -8.87 -1.63
C GLY A 204 -17.60 -9.07 -0.28
N ILE A 205 -16.52 -8.34 0.04
CA ILE A 205 -15.88 -8.42 1.35
C ILE A 205 -16.79 -7.78 2.40
N ASP A 206 -17.11 -8.54 3.46
CA ASP A 206 -17.89 -8.05 4.59
C ASP A 206 -17.16 -6.89 5.29
N VAL A 207 -17.86 -5.77 5.46
CA VAL A 207 -17.36 -4.55 6.12
C VAL A 207 -17.08 -4.73 7.61
N ASN A 208 -17.55 -5.82 8.21
CA ASN A 208 -17.27 -6.20 9.60
C ASN A 208 -16.17 -7.26 9.71
N THR A 209 -15.49 -7.60 8.61
CA THR A 209 -14.40 -8.58 8.65
C THR A 209 -13.31 -8.13 9.60
N GLU A 210 -13.00 -8.97 10.59
CA GLU A 210 -11.93 -8.71 11.54
C GLU A 210 -10.58 -9.14 10.98
N TRP A 211 -9.59 -8.26 11.13
CA TRP A 211 -8.20 -8.60 10.90
C TRP A 211 -7.24 -7.73 11.73
N TRP A 212 -6.30 -8.43 12.38
CA TRP A 212 -5.32 -7.85 13.28
C TRP A 212 -3.94 -7.81 12.64
N ARG A 213 -3.36 -6.61 12.56
CA ARG A 213 -1.92 -6.46 12.37
C ARG A 213 -1.27 -6.29 13.75
N PRO A 214 -0.23 -7.07 14.10
CA PRO A 214 0.54 -6.87 15.31
C PRO A 214 0.96 -5.39 15.47
N GLY A 215 0.70 -4.83 16.65
CA GLY A 215 1.01 -3.44 16.97
C GLY A 215 0.05 -2.38 16.41
N GLN A 216 -1.05 -2.77 15.75
CA GLN A 216 -2.07 -1.82 15.28
C GLN A 216 -3.42 -2.06 15.97
N ALA A 217 -4.07 -0.95 16.35
CA ALA A 217 -5.43 -0.93 16.85
C ALA A 217 -6.46 -0.99 15.71
N GLY A 218 -7.59 -1.64 15.97
CA GLY A 218 -8.76 -1.70 15.10
C GLY A 218 -8.82 -2.96 14.23
N ALA A 219 -9.78 -3.82 14.55
CA ALA A 219 -9.98 -5.11 13.92
C ALA A 219 -10.81 -5.00 12.65
N THR A 220 -11.84 -4.15 12.66
CA THR A 220 -12.71 -3.95 11.50
C THR A 220 -12.25 -2.76 10.66
N PRO A 221 -12.66 -2.69 9.38
CA PRO A 221 -12.53 -1.48 8.56
C PRO A 221 -12.97 -0.19 9.28
N LEU A 222 -14.10 -0.21 10.00
CA LEU A 222 -14.59 0.97 10.71
C LEU A 222 -13.73 1.31 11.93
N ASP A 223 -13.23 0.32 12.66
CA ASP A 223 -12.28 0.55 13.75
C ASP A 223 -11.02 1.25 13.23
N ARG A 224 -10.50 0.86 12.05
CA ARG A 224 -9.32 1.52 11.46
C ARG A 224 -9.57 3.01 11.27
N VAL A 225 -10.78 3.39 10.85
CA VAL A 225 -11.17 4.81 10.70
C VAL A 225 -11.23 5.53 12.05
N ALA A 226 -11.73 4.85 13.10
CA ALA A 226 -11.81 5.39 14.45
C ALA A 226 -10.42 5.57 15.11
N TYR A 227 -9.49 4.63 14.88
CA TYR A 227 -8.19 4.59 15.55
C TYR A 227 -7.06 5.32 14.81
N HIS A 228 -7.05 5.33 13.48
CA HIS A 228 -5.97 5.95 12.69
C HIS A 228 -6.33 7.33 12.13
N GLY A 229 -7.47 7.84 12.57
CA GLY A 229 -8.15 8.97 11.99
C GLY A 229 -7.97 10.32 12.67
N GLY A 230 -7.10 11.20 12.17
CA GLY A 230 -6.99 12.58 12.68
C GLY A 230 -8.19 13.49 12.35
N ASP A 231 -8.46 14.49 13.18
CA ASP A 231 -9.55 15.47 12.99
C ASP A 231 -9.32 16.49 11.85
N SER A 232 -8.14 16.49 11.23
CA SER A 232 -7.78 17.41 10.13
C SER A 232 -8.31 16.99 8.76
N LYS A 233 -8.66 15.72 8.58
CA LYS A 233 -9.04 15.14 7.28
C LYS A 233 -10.52 14.84 7.19
N ASP A 234 -11.10 15.08 6.02
CA ASP A 234 -12.48 14.75 5.71
C ASP A 234 -12.62 13.30 5.27
N ARG A 235 -13.12 12.47 6.18
CA ARG A 235 -13.30 11.03 5.96
C ARG A 235 -14.77 10.65 5.96
N ARG A 236 -15.67 11.64 5.91
CA ARG A 236 -17.13 11.44 6.00
C ARG A 236 -17.63 10.50 4.91
N GLU A 237 -17.16 10.66 3.69
CA GLU A 237 -17.52 9.78 2.58
C GLU A 237 -17.20 8.31 2.86
N LEU A 238 -15.98 8.03 3.34
CA LEU A 238 -15.54 6.69 3.72
C LEU A 238 -16.37 6.12 4.88
N VAL A 239 -16.60 6.94 5.92
CA VAL A 239 -17.41 6.54 7.09
C VAL A 239 -18.84 6.21 6.66
N TRP A 240 -19.47 7.09 5.89
CA TRP A 240 -20.83 6.90 5.42
C TRP A 240 -20.95 5.68 4.52
N PHE A 241 -19.99 5.47 3.62
CA PHE A 241 -19.97 4.28 2.78
C PHE A 241 -19.94 2.98 3.59
N LEU A 242 -19.06 2.88 4.60
CA LEU A 242 -18.97 1.68 5.44
C LEU A 242 -20.25 1.47 6.27
N LEU A 243 -20.81 2.55 6.84
CA LEU A 243 -22.05 2.48 7.62
C LEU A 243 -23.28 2.15 6.77
N ASP A 244 -23.37 2.68 5.54
CA ASP A 244 -24.42 2.37 4.58
C ASP A 244 -24.39 0.87 4.17
N ARG A 245 -23.26 0.19 4.41
CA ARG A 245 -23.08 -1.25 4.17
C ARG A 245 -23.12 -2.10 5.45
N GLY A 246 -23.52 -1.50 6.56
CA GLY A 246 -23.77 -2.23 7.80
C GLY A 246 -22.55 -2.41 8.70
N ALA A 247 -21.54 -1.53 8.60
CA ALA A 247 -20.44 -1.54 9.56
C ALA A 247 -20.96 -1.27 10.99
N ASP A 248 -20.55 -2.12 11.94
CA ASP A 248 -21.02 -2.05 13.32
C ASP A 248 -20.29 -0.96 14.13
N LEU A 249 -21.06 0.01 14.62
CA LEU A 249 -20.57 1.10 15.47
C LEU A 249 -20.19 0.65 16.88
N ASN A 250 -20.75 -0.47 17.35
CA ASN A 250 -20.55 -1.00 18.69
C ASN A 250 -19.65 -2.23 18.69
N HIS A 251 -18.88 -2.44 17.61
CA HIS A 251 -17.94 -3.55 17.54
C HIS A 251 -16.97 -3.52 18.72
N ALA A 252 -16.99 -4.58 19.54
CA ALA A 252 -16.11 -4.70 20.68
C ALA A 252 -14.89 -5.53 20.27
N SER A 253 -13.79 -4.86 19.94
CA SER A 253 -12.58 -5.54 19.51
C SER A 253 -11.70 -5.92 20.71
N VAL A 254 -11.35 -7.21 20.80
CA VAL A 254 -10.37 -7.72 21.78
C VAL A 254 -9.22 -8.34 20.99
N ALA A 255 -8.05 -7.70 21.02
CA ALA A 255 -6.83 -8.32 20.50
C ALA A 255 -6.36 -9.37 21.50
N LYS A 256 -6.28 -10.61 21.03
CA LYS A 256 -5.62 -11.69 21.77
C LYS A 256 -4.16 -11.70 21.36
N ASP A 257 -3.28 -11.33 22.28
CA ASP A 257 -1.84 -11.36 22.08
C ASP A 257 -1.23 -12.35 23.07
N ASP A 258 -0.59 -13.39 22.55
CA ASP A 258 0.02 -14.46 23.34
C ASP A 258 1.19 -13.96 24.22
N TYR A 259 1.74 -12.77 23.95
CA TYR A 259 2.88 -12.17 24.65
C TYR A 259 2.52 -10.97 25.54
N PHE A 260 1.58 -10.13 25.11
CA PHE A 260 1.22 -8.88 25.80
C PHE A 260 -0.11 -8.94 26.57
N GLY A 261 -0.86 -10.05 26.43
CA GLY A 261 -2.17 -10.25 27.06
C GLY A 261 -3.31 -9.65 26.25
N ASP A 262 -4.54 -10.03 26.63
CA ASP A 262 -5.75 -9.59 25.94
C ASP A 262 -5.93 -8.06 26.09
N THR A 263 -5.91 -7.34 24.97
CA THR A 263 -6.11 -5.90 24.92
C THR A 263 -7.51 -5.60 24.40
N SER A 264 -8.36 -5.04 25.25
CA SER A 264 -9.68 -4.55 24.83
C SER A 264 -9.56 -3.15 24.25
N TYR A 265 -10.09 -2.97 23.05
CA TYR A 265 -10.25 -1.67 22.43
C TYR A 265 -11.68 -1.17 22.61
N LEU A 266 -11.83 0.15 22.60
CA LEU A 266 -13.13 0.81 22.58
C LEU A 266 -13.80 0.54 21.23
N SER A 267 -15.12 0.45 21.24
CA SER A 267 -15.88 0.42 19.99
C SER A 267 -15.69 1.72 19.19
N PRO A 268 -15.96 1.71 17.87
CA PRO A 268 -15.93 2.93 17.07
C PRO A 268 -16.74 4.08 17.69
N LEU A 269 -17.92 3.79 18.24
CA LEU A 269 -18.77 4.80 18.86
C LEU A 269 -18.17 5.35 20.16
N GLU A 270 -17.65 4.50 21.04
CA GLU A 270 -16.99 4.93 22.27
C GLU A 270 -15.72 5.73 21.97
N MET A 271 -14.92 5.28 21.00
CA MET A 271 -13.73 6.00 20.54
C MET A 271 -14.07 7.37 19.93
N ALA A 272 -15.22 7.49 19.26
CA ALA A 272 -15.72 8.79 18.77
C ALA A 272 -16.04 9.76 19.93
N GLN A 273 -16.44 9.23 21.09
CA GLN A 273 -16.86 10.01 22.27
C GLN A 273 -15.70 10.46 23.16
N THR A 274 -14.47 9.94 22.99
CA THR A 274 -13.30 10.31 23.82
C THR A 274 -12.79 11.75 23.59
N GLY A 275 -13.49 12.58 22.80
CA GLY A 275 -13.19 13.99 22.57
C GLY A 275 -12.06 14.28 21.58
N THR A 276 -11.24 13.28 21.25
CA THR A 276 -10.11 13.36 20.30
C THR A 276 -10.50 13.10 18.84
N ARG A 277 -11.77 12.76 18.59
CA ARG A 277 -12.30 12.31 17.30
C ARG A 277 -13.56 13.07 16.90
N LYS A 278 -13.56 14.40 17.02
CA LYS A 278 -14.76 15.22 16.83
C LYS A 278 -15.35 15.06 15.44
N ARG A 279 -14.50 15.02 14.40
CA ARG A 279 -14.98 14.90 13.01
C ARG A 279 -15.57 13.53 12.71
N PHE A 280 -15.03 12.49 13.33
CA PHE A 280 -15.58 11.15 13.19
C PHE A 280 -16.95 11.04 13.88
N LEU A 281 -17.10 11.61 15.08
CA LEU A 281 -18.39 11.68 15.78
C LEU A 281 -19.43 12.48 14.99
N GLU A 282 -19.06 13.65 14.46
CA GLU A 282 -19.93 14.45 13.60
C GLU A 282 -20.38 13.67 12.35
N ALA A 283 -19.47 12.92 11.71
CA ALA A 283 -19.79 12.07 10.57
C ALA A 283 -20.86 11.02 10.92
N ILE A 284 -20.73 10.36 12.07
CA ILE A 284 -21.70 9.37 12.57
C ILE A 284 -23.06 10.04 12.83
N GLN A 285 -23.07 11.20 13.50
CA GLN A 285 -24.31 11.92 13.80
C GLN A 285 -25.04 12.39 12.52
N GLN A 286 -24.28 12.91 11.55
CA GLN A 286 -24.82 13.31 10.24
C GLN A 286 -25.41 12.11 9.49
N TRP A 287 -24.71 10.96 9.52
CA TRP A 287 -25.23 9.72 8.94
C TRP A 287 -26.54 9.27 9.61
N GLN A 288 -26.60 9.23 10.94
CA GLN A 288 -27.82 8.88 11.68
C GLN A 288 -28.99 9.83 11.35
N GLN A 289 -28.72 11.12 11.21
CA GLN A 289 -29.72 12.10 10.79
C GLN A 289 -30.22 11.84 9.37
N ARG A 290 -29.32 11.50 8.43
CA ARG A 290 -29.68 11.11 7.06
C ARG A 290 -30.60 9.89 7.05
N GLN A 291 -30.26 8.84 7.80
CA GLN A 291 -31.09 7.63 7.90
C GLN A 291 -32.49 7.94 8.45
N ARG A 292 -32.59 8.73 9.52
CA ARG A 292 -33.88 9.16 10.09
C ARG A 292 -34.74 9.94 9.09
N ASN A 293 -34.13 10.86 8.34
CA ASN A 293 -34.86 11.66 7.34
C ASN A 293 -35.39 10.83 6.17
N VAL A 294 -34.67 9.77 5.77
CA VAL A 294 -35.15 8.82 4.77
C VAL A 294 -36.37 8.07 5.30
N THR A 295 -36.30 7.51 6.51
CA THR A 295 -37.41 6.78 7.14
C THR A 295 -38.66 7.65 7.27
N THR A 296 -38.52 8.90 7.72
CA THR A 296 -39.64 9.84 7.84
C THR A 296 -40.29 10.15 6.49
N ARG A 297 -39.51 10.28 5.41
CA ARG A 297 -40.06 10.49 4.04
C ARG A 297 -40.92 9.34 3.52
N TRP A 298 -40.66 8.11 3.95
CA TRP A 298 -41.46 6.95 3.57
C TRP A 298 -42.78 6.89 4.35
N ILE A 299 -42.77 7.30 5.63
CA ILE A 299 -43.97 7.33 6.49
C ILE A 299 -45.00 8.36 5.99
N TYR A 300 -44.57 9.52 5.48
CA TYR A 300 -45.47 10.56 4.95
C TYR A 300 -45.85 10.40 3.46
N LYS A 301 -45.42 9.30 2.81
CA LYS A 301 -45.80 8.94 1.43
C LYS A 301 -46.77 7.75 1.36
N MET A 302 -47.15 7.18 2.50
CA MET A 302 -48.25 6.21 2.65
C MET A 302 -49.51 6.95 3.12
#